data_AF-A0A4Z0J7X0-F1
#
_entry.id   AF-A0A4Z0J7X0-F1
#
_cell.length_a   1.000
_cell.length_b   1.000
_cell.length_c   1.000
_cell.angle_alpha   90.00
_cell.angle_beta   90.00
_cell.angle_gamma   90.00
#
_symmetry.space_group_name_H-M   'P 1'
#
loop_
_entity.id
_entity.type
_entity.pdbx_description
1 polymer ?
#
loop_
_entity_poly.entity_id
_entity_poly.type
_entity_poly.pdbx_seq_one_letter_code
_entity_poly.pdbx_strand_id
1 'polypeptide(L)'
;MNKRLKKSLLVSVAALSLGVEFTVVNETATTTVMAAKKYKVVKTKKLKKYRVSYKHNGPVYRKANLSKKRTTLKKIKKDKLYVTKQETVRKHTKKGKAYNSRYLYVKDMSHSKKSGWIHNSNLKKYKKSSKKSQKLNWTYESFDNDSSEKNVKSYSYSQGVQMAKRDLIKFIENERAKAGVSPWIHDSGAQQVADIRAQQVAQLKMQSHYTDPETGKIVTYPNSSSKMPMFNKVETDLGFLNDPWDNSMLTHSDESITQFGRLTNEHNKITKDSIQNYLDSGAEGMITFDGASNNGHKKQLLSSSLVYYGFGMATTKDQDGDNVTYIVIISSAAPLTKTNASDISSNSTSSTTTAVDPNAIPRSQDDKNYVGSSAQKADQAKEAQLVTTQQ
;
A
#
# COMPACT_ATOMS: atom_id res chain seq x y z
N MET A 1 -35.72 19.85 29.42
CA MET A 1 -36.72 20.46 28.50
C MET A 1 -36.35 21.93 28.26
N ASN A 2 -36.42 22.34 26.99
CA ASN A 2 -36.57 23.66 26.34
C ASN A 2 -36.20 24.96 27.10
N LYS A 3 -35.31 25.84 26.62
CA LYS A 3 -35.37 26.75 25.44
C LYS A 3 -36.57 27.72 25.40
N ARG A 4 -36.22 29.03 25.33
CA ARG A 4 -37.02 30.21 24.89
C ARG A 4 -37.92 30.76 26.01
N LEU A 5 -38.20 32.05 26.19
CA LEU A 5 -38.36 33.22 25.31
C LEU A 5 -38.00 34.49 26.12
N LYS A 6 -37.20 35.42 25.58
CA LYS A 6 -37.61 36.70 24.93
C LYS A 6 -38.34 37.71 25.83
N LYS A 7 -37.71 38.91 25.89
CA LYS A 7 -38.29 40.25 25.75
C LYS A 7 -39.39 40.65 26.74
N SER A 8 -39.08 41.67 27.54
CA SER A 8 -39.79 42.96 27.69
C SER A 8 -39.00 43.73 28.77
N LEU A 9 -39.01 45.05 28.95
CA LEU A 9 -39.74 46.17 28.38
C LEU A 9 -39.12 47.42 29.04
N LEU A 10 -39.08 48.56 28.33
CA LEU A 10 -39.44 49.91 28.81
C LEU A 10 -38.69 50.52 30.05
N VAL A 11 -38.55 51.82 30.29
CA VAL A 11 -38.84 53.11 29.63
C VAL A 11 -38.16 54.16 30.53
N SER A 12 -37.65 55.30 30.05
CA SER A 12 -38.33 56.61 30.12
C SER A 12 -37.30 57.73 29.88
N VAL A 13 -37.60 58.72 29.02
CA VAL A 13 -37.87 60.16 29.35
C VAL A 13 -36.64 60.93 29.83
N ALA A 14 -36.37 62.20 29.50
CA ALA A 14 -36.70 63.18 28.46
C ALA A 14 -35.84 64.40 28.84
N ALA A 15 -35.50 65.29 27.91
CA ALA A 15 -35.48 66.73 28.14
C ALA A 15 -35.01 67.45 26.87
N LEU A 16 -35.84 68.38 26.43
CA LEU A 16 -35.50 69.47 25.54
C LEU A 16 -34.43 70.37 26.18
N SER A 17 -33.51 70.90 25.37
CA SER A 17 -33.11 72.30 25.50
C SER A 17 -32.66 72.85 24.15
N LEU A 18 -33.44 73.80 23.65
CA LEU A 18 -33.04 74.79 22.66
C LEU A 18 -32.21 75.86 23.38
N GLY A 19 -31.15 76.33 22.72
CA GLY A 19 -30.72 77.72 22.85
C GLY A 19 -29.48 78.00 23.71
N VAL A 20 -28.61 78.79 23.07
CA VAL A 20 -27.56 79.66 23.60
C VAL A 20 -26.14 79.08 23.69
N GLU A 21 -25.32 79.73 22.88
CA GLU A 21 -23.89 79.67 22.64
C GLU A 21 -23.08 79.69 23.94
N PHE A 22 -21.96 78.95 23.99
CA PHE A 22 -20.63 79.49 24.30
C PHE A 22 -19.56 78.42 24.03
N THR A 23 -18.55 78.84 23.27
CA THR A 23 -17.14 78.39 23.24
C THR A 23 -16.76 77.15 24.06
N VAL A 24 -16.17 76.15 23.40
CA VAL A 24 -14.74 75.76 23.47
C VAL A 24 -14.58 74.59 22.50
N VAL A 25 -13.86 74.80 21.39
CA VAL A 25 -13.37 73.69 20.56
C VAL A 25 -12.26 73.02 21.36
N ASN A 26 -12.65 72.16 22.29
CA ASN A 26 -11.74 71.22 22.91
C ASN A 26 -11.78 70.00 21.99
N GLU A 27 -10.84 69.94 21.04
CA GLU A 27 -10.55 68.71 20.29
C GLU A 27 -10.18 67.64 21.31
N THR A 28 -11.19 66.97 21.85
CA THR A 28 -11.03 65.75 22.60
C THR A 28 -10.64 64.71 21.56
N ALA A 29 -9.33 64.62 21.33
CA ALA A 29 -8.70 63.52 20.62
C ALA A 29 -9.30 62.25 21.20
N THR A 30 -10.26 61.67 20.48
CA THR A 30 -10.89 60.43 20.86
C THR A 30 -9.84 59.37 20.61
N THR A 31 -8.92 59.20 21.56
CA THR A 31 -7.96 58.10 21.56
C THR A 31 -8.80 56.85 21.72
N THR A 32 -9.23 56.30 20.59
CA THR A 32 -9.79 54.96 20.53
C THR A 32 -8.68 54.06 21.03
N VAL A 33 -8.80 53.64 22.29
CA VAL A 33 -7.85 52.75 22.94
C VAL A 33 -7.85 51.48 22.10
N MET A 34 -6.89 51.37 21.18
CA MET A 34 -6.80 50.22 20.29
C MET A 34 -6.59 48.99 21.17
N ALA A 35 -7.65 48.20 21.32
CA ALA A 35 -7.64 46.97 22.09
C ALA A 35 -6.36 46.19 21.76
N ALA A 36 -5.52 45.99 22.77
CA ALA A 36 -4.20 45.41 22.60
C ALA A 36 -4.30 44.11 21.80
N LYS A 37 -3.62 44.06 20.65
CA LYS A 37 -3.65 42.89 19.75
C LYS A 37 -3.16 41.67 20.53
N LYS A 38 -4.05 40.71 20.77
CA LYS A 38 -3.77 39.44 21.49
C LYS A 38 -2.60 38.64 20.89
N TYR A 39 -2.29 38.89 19.61
CA TYR A 39 -1.24 38.22 18.86
C TYR A 39 -0.40 39.22 18.07
N LYS A 40 0.93 39.14 18.20
CA LYS A 40 1.90 39.92 17.44
C LYS A 40 2.77 39.00 16.60
N VAL A 41 2.94 39.30 15.32
CA VAL A 41 3.94 38.61 14.47
C VAL A 41 5.31 39.14 14.86
N VAL A 42 6.22 38.24 15.24
CA VAL A 42 7.57 38.60 15.70
C VAL A 42 8.62 38.32 14.64
N LYS A 43 8.43 37.27 13.84
CA LYS A 43 9.38 36.87 12.80
C LYS A 43 8.66 36.30 11.60
N THR A 44 9.07 36.72 10.41
CA THR A 44 8.58 36.18 9.14
C THR A 44 9.72 35.54 8.38
N LYS A 45 9.48 34.35 7.83
CA LYS A 45 10.44 33.60 7.02
C LYS A 45 9.74 33.08 5.76
N LYS A 46 10.26 33.43 4.59
CA LYS A 46 9.89 32.77 3.33
C LYS A 46 10.52 31.37 3.32
N LEU A 47 9.77 30.37 2.87
CA LEU A 47 10.24 28.99 2.80
C LEU A 47 10.22 28.53 1.34
N LYS A 48 11.18 27.67 0.96
CA LYS A 48 11.07 26.91 -0.29
C LYS A 48 9.75 26.13 -0.26
N LYS A 49 8.99 26.14 -1.36
CA LYS A 49 7.67 25.49 -1.43
C LYS A 49 7.81 23.99 -1.14
N TYR A 50 7.08 23.46 -0.15
CA TYR A 50 7.05 22.01 0.12
C TYR A 50 5.64 21.50 0.46
N ARG A 51 5.41 20.21 0.23
CA ARG A 51 4.13 19.55 0.48
C ARG A 51 3.97 19.17 1.96
N VAL A 52 2.75 19.31 2.46
CA VAL A 52 2.37 18.88 3.81
C VAL A 52 1.06 18.11 3.75
N SER A 53 0.85 17.21 4.72
CA SER A 53 -0.44 16.60 5.01
C SER A 53 -0.97 17.13 6.34
N TYR A 54 -2.28 17.03 6.56
CA TYR A 54 -2.84 17.38 7.87
C TYR A 54 -2.54 16.28 8.89
N LYS A 55 -2.29 16.68 10.15
CA LYS A 55 -2.09 15.77 11.29
C LYS A 55 -3.31 15.78 12.22
N HIS A 56 -3.79 16.98 12.57
CA HIS A 56 -4.93 17.17 13.48
C HIS A 56 -5.86 18.27 12.96
N ASN A 57 -7.12 18.27 13.40
CA ASN A 57 -8.07 19.32 13.08
C ASN A 57 -7.61 20.65 13.68
N GLY A 58 -7.53 21.70 12.86
CA GLY A 58 -7.07 23.00 13.32
C GLY A 58 -7.66 24.17 12.54
N PRO A 59 -7.83 25.34 13.16
CA PRO A 59 -8.28 26.54 12.48
C PRO A 59 -7.23 27.06 11.50
N VAL A 60 -7.70 27.51 10.34
CA VAL A 60 -6.90 28.21 9.31
C VAL A 60 -7.34 29.67 9.31
N TYR A 61 -6.38 30.59 9.44
CA TYR A 61 -6.62 32.02 9.57
C TYR A 61 -6.27 32.77 8.29
N ARG A 62 -6.96 33.89 8.02
CA ARG A 62 -6.67 34.73 6.86
C ARG A 62 -5.33 35.48 7.00
N LYS A 63 -4.99 35.86 8.23
CA LYS A 63 -3.78 36.62 8.58
C LYS A 63 -3.03 35.91 9.72
N ALA A 64 -1.72 36.09 9.79
CA ALA A 64 -0.87 35.42 10.77
C ALA A 64 -1.03 35.94 12.20
N ASN A 65 -1.52 37.17 12.37
CA ASN A 65 -1.95 37.70 13.66
C ASN A 65 -3.26 37.04 14.19
N LEU A 66 -3.71 35.96 13.54
CA LEU A 66 -4.82 35.09 13.95
C LEU A 66 -6.15 35.83 14.13
N SER A 67 -6.30 37.01 13.52
CA SER A 67 -7.43 37.91 13.80
C SER A 67 -8.76 37.43 13.21
N LYS A 68 -8.73 36.60 12.15
CA LYS A 68 -9.93 36.10 11.47
C LYS A 68 -9.75 34.65 11.03
N LYS A 69 -10.52 33.74 11.63
CA LYS A 69 -10.64 32.35 11.19
C LYS A 69 -11.33 32.32 9.82
N ARG A 70 -10.76 31.57 8.88
CA ARG A 70 -11.27 31.42 7.52
C ARG A 70 -11.95 30.07 7.33
N THR A 71 -11.31 28.99 7.77
CA THR A 71 -11.82 27.63 7.66
C THR A 71 -11.17 26.73 8.73
N THR A 72 -11.43 25.42 8.66
CA THR A 72 -10.78 24.39 9.47
C THR A 72 -10.10 23.39 8.54
N LEU A 73 -8.92 22.89 8.93
CA LEU A 73 -8.09 22.00 8.12
C LEU A 73 -8.81 20.73 7.64
N LYS A 74 -9.78 20.18 8.40
CA LYS A 74 -10.62 19.04 7.99
C LYS A 74 -11.33 19.26 6.64
N LYS A 75 -11.64 20.51 6.30
CA LYS A 75 -12.32 20.88 5.03
C LYS A 75 -11.36 21.00 3.84
N ILE A 76 -10.07 20.74 4.06
CA ILE A 76 -9.00 20.82 3.06
C ILE A 76 -8.43 19.41 2.86
N LYS A 77 -8.49 18.87 1.63
CA LYS A 77 -8.05 17.50 1.31
C LYS A 77 -6.53 17.34 1.50
N LYS A 78 -6.08 16.13 1.88
CA LYS A 78 -4.72 15.79 2.38
C LYS A 78 -3.57 16.06 1.40
N ASP A 79 -3.88 16.06 0.13
CA ASP A 79 -2.94 15.78 -0.98
C ASP A 79 -2.56 17.04 -1.77
N LYS A 80 -3.17 18.19 -1.45
CA LYS A 80 -3.02 19.45 -2.22
C LYS A 80 -2.46 20.64 -1.44
N LEU A 81 -1.94 20.41 -0.25
CA LEU A 81 -1.41 21.48 0.60
C LEU A 81 0.08 21.74 0.38
N TYR A 82 0.42 23.00 0.15
CA TYR A 82 1.79 23.47 0.04
C TYR A 82 2.08 24.57 1.07
N VAL A 83 3.22 24.48 1.72
CA VAL A 83 3.73 25.54 2.61
C VAL A 83 4.70 26.41 1.83
N THR A 84 4.58 27.73 1.98
CA THR A 84 5.43 28.73 1.31
C THR A 84 6.00 29.79 2.26
N LYS A 85 5.37 29.98 3.43
CA LYS A 85 5.80 30.97 4.43
C LYS A 85 5.65 30.39 5.83
N GLN A 86 6.47 30.89 6.74
CA GLN A 86 6.40 30.63 8.16
C GLN A 86 6.45 31.95 8.92
N GLU A 87 5.63 32.06 9.95
CA GLU A 87 5.65 33.18 10.88
C GLU A 87 5.67 32.68 12.32
N THR A 88 6.46 33.36 13.15
CA THR A 88 6.44 33.17 14.59
C THR A 88 5.53 34.23 15.19
N VAL A 89 4.47 33.77 15.86
CA VAL A 89 3.45 34.62 16.46
C VAL A 89 3.61 34.56 17.98
N ARG A 90 3.77 35.71 18.61
CA ARG A 90 3.77 35.86 20.06
C ARG A 90 2.35 36.07 20.54
N LYS A 91 1.87 35.15 21.38
CA LYS A 91 0.60 35.28 22.09
C LYS A 91 0.83 36.01 23.40
N HIS A 92 0.18 37.16 23.56
CA HIS A 92 0.15 37.85 24.85
C HIS A 92 -0.89 37.16 25.73
N THR A 93 -0.46 36.69 26.91
CA THR A 93 -1.38 36.17 27.93
C THR A 93 -1.61 37.25 28.99
N LYS A 94 -2.78 37.23 29.65
CA LYS A 94 -3.10 38.18 30.72
C LYS A 94 -2.15 38.08 31.93
N LYS A 95 -1.37 36.99 32.05
CA LYS A 95 -0.44 36.71 33.15
C LYS A 95 1.05 36.96 32.79
N GLY A 96 1.33 37.86 31.84
CA GLY A 96 2.70 38.30 31.49
C GLY A 96 3.56 37.31 30.70
N LYS A 97 3.33 35.99 30.81
CA LYS A 97 4.08 34.97 30.05
C LYS A 97 3.65 34.97 28.59
N ALA A 98 4.54 35.44 27.71
CA ALA A 98 4.31 35.42 26.28
C ALA A 98 4.96 34.19 25.65
N TYR A 99 4.19 33.43 24.87
CA TYR A 99 4.70 32.24 24.19
C TYR A 99 4.78 32.49 22.70
N ASN A 100 5.88 32.05 22.10
CA ASN A 100 6.10 32.08 20.68
C ASN A 100 5.61 30.78 20.05
N SER A 101 4.71 30.89 19.07
CA SER A 101 4.17 29.74 18.34
C SER A 101 4.44 29.88 16.85
N ARG A 102 4.70 28.76 16.17
CA ARG A 102 5.01 28.76 14.74
C ARG A 102 3.75 28.48 13.92
N TYR A 103 3.45 29.39 13.01
CA TYR A 103 2.36 29.27 12.04
C TYR A 103 2.94 29.17 10.62
N LEU A 104 2.35 28.29 9.82
CA LEU A 104 2.72 28.07 8.43
C LEU A 104 1.58 28.55 7.53
N TYR A 105 1.94 29.24 6.44
CA TYR A 105 0.98 29.59 5.41
C TYR A 105 0.82 28.42 4.45
N VAL A 106 -0.36 27.79 4.49
CA VAL A 106 -0.75 26.71 3.60
C VAL A 106 -1.54 27.25 2.41
N LYS A 107 -1.16 26.85 1.21
CA LYS A 107 -1.87 27.10 -0.03
C LYS A 107 -2.51 25.80 -0.52
N ASP A 108 -3.83 25.82 -0.66
CA ASP A 108 -4.57 24.79 -1.40
C ASP A 108 -4.58 25.22 -2.87
N MET A 109 -3.94 24.41 -3.72
CA MET A 109 -3.84 24.70 -5.15
C MET A 109 -5.16 24.60 -5.89
N SER A 110 -6.11 23.79 -5.42
CA SER A 110 -7.41 23.66 -6.07
C SER A 110 -8.42 24.71 -5.58
N HIS A 111 -8.23 25.28 -4.40
CA HIS A 111 -9.16 26.27 -3.83
C HIS A 111 -8.42 27.37 -3.06
N SER A 112 -8.15 28.50 -3.72
CA SER A 112 -7.50 29.67 -3.09
C SER A 112 -8.23 30.15 -1.82
N LYS A 113 -9.57 29.98 -1.77
CA LYS A 113 -10.41 30.31 -0.61
C LYS A 113 -10.13 29.48 0.65
N LYS A 114 -9.46 28.33 0.51
CA LYS A 114 -9.06 27.45 1.61
C LYS A 114 -7.62 27.68 2.10
N SER A 115 -6.89 28.62 1.48
CA SER A 115 -5.52 28.97 1.88
C SER A 115 -5.48 29.89 3.10
N GLY A 116 -4.45 29.75 3.95
CA GLY A 116 -4.29 30.58 5.14
C GLY A 116 -3.21 30.11 6.10
N TRP A 117 -3.14 30.76 7.25
CA TRP A 117 -2.19 30.50 8.32
C TRP A 117 -2.70 29.44 9.28
N ILE A 118 -1.88 28.44 9.58
CA ILE A 118 -2.23 27.35 10.51
C ILE A 118 -1.05 27.00 11.40
N HIS A 119 -1.35 26.55 12.63
CA HIS A 119 -0.33 26.15 13.58
C HIS A 119 0.46 24.93 13.06
N ASN A 120 1.79 24.96 13.20
CA ASN A 120 2.68 23.92 12.67
C ASN A 120 2.36 22.51 13.19
N SER A 121 1.94 22.37 14.46
CA SER A 121 1.63 21.06 15.05
C SER A 121 0.46 20.34 14.38
N ASN A 122 -0.39 21.07 13.63
CA ASN A 122 -1.53 20.51 12.92
C ASN A 122 -1.16 19.94 11.55
N LEU A 123 0.11 20.06 11.15
CA LEU A 123 0.63 19.63 9.86
C LEU A 123 1.72 18.57 10.06
N LYS A 124 1.83 17.67 9.09
CA LYS A 124 2.94 16.71 8.95
C LYS A 124 3.63 17.00 7.62
N LYS A 125 4.96 17.11 7.63
CA LYS A 125 5.72 17.30 6.38
C LYS A 125 5.53 16.06 5.50
N TYR A 126 5.09 16.27 4.27
CA TYR A 126 4.98 15.18 3.31
C TYR A 126 6.39 14.82 2.87
N LYS A 127 6.88 13.65 3.29
CA LYS A 127 8.03 13.01 2.68
C LYS A 127 7.49 12.24 1.48
N LYS A 128 7.69 12.77 0.27
CA LYS A 128 7.56 11.96 -0.93
C LYS A 128 8.53 10.81 -0.72
N SER A 129 8.07 9.56 -0.66
CA SER A 129 8.98 8.44 -0.84
C SER A 129 9.63 8.69 -2.20
N SER A 130 10.91 9.01 -2.21
CA SER A 130 11.62 9.09 -3.47
C SER A 130 11.64 7.67 -4.01
N LYS A 131 10.69 7.33 -4.88
CA LYS A 131 10.98 6.43 -5.99
C LYS A 131 12.09 7.13 -6.76
N LYS A 132 13.32 6.88 -6.34
CA LYS A 132 14.53 7.28 -7.03
C LYS A 132 14.45 6.44 -8.31
N SER A 133 14.09 7.06 -9.43
CA SER A 133 14.42 6.49 -10.73
C SER A 133 15.96 6.53 -10.77
N GLN A 134 16.57 5.45 -10.29
CA GLN A 134 18.00 5.25 -10.43
C GLN A 134 18.20 4.82 -11.89
N LYS A 135 18.70 5.75 -12.71
CA LYS A 135 19.51 5.36 -13.86
C LYS A 135 20.78 4.75 -13.24
N LEU A 136 20.80 3.44 -13.11
CA LEU A 136 21.90 2.66 -12.52
C LEU A 136 22.98 2.51 -13.60
N ASN A 137 24.03 3.34 -13.58
CA ASN A 137 25.35 2.92 -14.03
C ASN A 137 25.99 2.22 -12.84
N TRP A 138 26.20 0.91 -12.90
CA TRP A 138 26.91 0.18 -11.85
C TRP A 138 27.94 -0.75 -12.45
N THR A 139 29.18 -0.45 -12.09
CA THR A 139 30.37 -1.27 -12.20
C THR A 139 30.25 -2.43 -11.21
N TYR A 140 30.63 -3.63 -11.65
CA TYR A 140 30.66 -4.86 -10.88
C TYR A 140 31.90 -4.84 -9.97
N GLU A 141 31.73 -4.77 -8.66
CA GLU A 141 32.81 -5.09 -7.72
C GLU A 141 32.68 -6.56 -7.31
N SER A 142 33.75 -7.30 -7.56
CA SER A 142 33.96 -8.69 -7.19
C SER A 142 34.03 -8.84 -5.67
N PHE A 143 33.40 -9.86 -5.11
CA PHE A 143 33.42 -10.13 -3.67
C PHE A 143 34.59 -11.06 -3.31
N ASP A 144 35.60 -10.51 -2.63
CA ASP A 144 36.57 -11.30 -1.87
C ASP A 144 35.97 -11.67 -0.49
N ASN A 145 36.03 -12.96 -0.19
CA ASN A 145 35.72 -13.54 1.11
C ASN A 145 36.83 -13.16 2.10
N ASP A 146 36.60 -12.17 2.97
CA ASP A 146 37.46 -11.93 4.12
C ASP A 146 36.66 -12.00 5.43
N SER A 147 36.98 -13.03 6.22
CA SER A 147 36.29 -13.45 7.43
C SER A 147 36.72 -12.62 8.64
N SER A 148 36.06 -11.48 8.86
CA SER A 148 36.11 -10.78 10.15
C SER A 148 34.70 -10.45 10.68
N GLU A 149 34.06 -11.45 11.27
CA GLU A 149 32.64 -11.45 11.70
C GLU A 149 32.23 -10.46 12.80
N LYS A 150 33.13 -9.63 13.33
CA LYS A 150 32.80 -8.79 14.51
C LYS A 150 31.99 -7.52 14.22
N ASN A 151 31.67 -7.20 12.95
CA ASN A 151 30.88 -6.00 12.62
C ASN A 151 29.87 -6.21 11.47
N VAL A 152 29.34 -7.42 11.30
CA VAL A 152 28.32 -7.65 10.25
C VAL A 152 27.02 -6.94 10.62
N LYS A 153 26.63 -5.98 9.77
CA LYS A 153 25.37 -5.22 9.91
C LYS A 153 24.18 -6.16 9.82
N SER A 154 23.46 -6.32 10.92
CA SER A 154 22.19 -7.04 10.96
C SER A 154 21.02 -6.11 10.65
N TYR A 155 20.06 -6.59 9.86
CA TYR A 155 18.82 -5.90 9.51
C TYR A 155 17.65 -6.39 10.38
N SER A 156 16.59 -5.60 10.52
CA SER A 156 15.33 -6.14 11.04
C SER A 156 14.71 -7.09 10.03
N TYR A 157 13.88 -8.04 10.48
CA TYR A 157 13.20 -8.97 9.57
C TYR A 157 12.40 -8.26 8.47
N SER A 158 11.64 -7.23 8.84
CA SER A 158 10.91 -6.40 7.89
C SER A 158 11.81 -5.70 6.87
N GLN A 159 13.04 -5.31 7.23
CA GLN A 159 14.00 -4.74 6.30
C GLN A 159 14.57 -5.82 5.36
N GLY A 160 14.91 -6.99 5.90
CA GLY A 160 15.37 -8.14 5.13
C GLY A 160 14.38 -8.56 4.07
N VAL A 161 13.10 -8.71 4.43
CA VAL A 161 12.01 -9.05 3.49
C VAL A 161 11.89 -8.03 2.35
N GLN A 162 12.01 -6.72 2.64
CA GLN A 162 11.95 -5.69 1.60
C GLN A 162 13.17 -5.71 0.67
N MET A 163 14.34 -6.08 1.20
CA MET A 163 15.54 -6.30 0.39
C MET A 163 15.36 -7.54 -0.50
N ALA A 164 14.94 -8.67 0.08
CA ALA A 164 14.66 -9.91 -0.63
C ALA A 164 13.66 -9.72 -1.77
N LYS A 165 12.54 -9.02 -1.51
CA LYS A 165 11.57 -8.67 -2.57
C LYS A 165 12.19 -7.88 -3.72
N ARG A 166 12.99 -6.86 -3.40
CA ARG A 166 13.63 -6.02 -4.43
C ARG A 166 14.61 -6.87 -5.25
N ASP A 167 15.40 -7.69 -4.58
CA ASP A 167 16.46 -8.47 -5.21
C ASP A 167 15.86 -9.60 -6.06
N LEU A 168 14.78 -10.25 -5.60
CA LEU A 168 14.00 -11.20 -6.40
C LEU A 168 13.38 -10.57 -7.66
N ILE A 169 12.74 -9.40 -7.54
CA ILE A 169 12.19 -8.71 -8.73
C ILE A 169 13.32 -8.40 -9.72
N LYS A 170 14.47 -7.94 -9.22
CA LYS A 170 15.63 -7.66 -10.07
C LYS A 170 16.16 -8.93 -10.75
N PHE A 171 16.20 -10.04 -10.01
CA PHE A 171 16.58 -11.34 -10.55
C PHE A 171 15.64 -11.76 -11.69
N ILE A 172 14.33 -11.71 -11.47
CA ILE A 172 13.34 -12.08 -12.50
C ILE A 172 13.48 -11.20 -13.75
N GLU A 173 13.62 -9.88 -13.60
CA GLU A 173 13.84 -8.96 -14.72
C GLU A 173 15.13 -9.28 -15.50
N ASN A 174 16.21 -9.64 -14.80
CA ASN A 174 17.45 -10.05 -15.45
C ASN A 174 17.27 -11.34 -16.25
N GLU A 175 16.58 -12.33 -15.68
CA GLU A 175 16.30 -13.60 -16.37
C GLU A 175 15.37 -13.41 -17.58
N ARG A 176 14.37 -12.52 -17.47
CA ARG A 176 13.52 -12.12 -18.61
C ARG A 176 14.35 -11.46 -19.71
N ALA A 177 15.26 -10.55 -19.35
CA ALA A 177 16.15 -9.91 -20.31
C ALA A 177 17.07 -10.91 -21.02
N LYS A 178 17.64 -11.88 -20.29
CA LYS A 178 18.45 -12.98 -20.86
C LYS A 178 17.63 -13.84 -21.83
N ALA A 179 16.36 -14.08 -21.53
CA ALA A 179 15.44 -14.82 -22.38
C ALA A 179 14.90 -14.00 -23.58
N GLY A 180 15.30 -12.73 -23.74
CA GLY A 180 14.78 -11.86 -24.80
C GLY A 180 13.31 -11.44 -24.59
N VAL A 181 12.83 -11.48 -23.35
CA VAL A 181 11.45 -11.20 -22.97
C VAL A 181 11.34 -9.77 -22.41
N SER A 182 10.24 -9.10 -22.75
CA SER A 182 9.95 -7.73 -22.30
C SER A 182 9.95 -7.60 -20.77
N PRO A 183 10.46 -6.46 -20.23
CA PRO A 183 10.39 -6.17 -18.79
C PRO A 183 8.96 -6.19 -18.25
N TRP A 184 8.78 -6.55 -16.98
CA TRP A 184 7.46 -6.49 -16.39
C TRP A 184 6.99 -5.06 -16.11
N ILE A 185 5.68 -4.89 -16.15
CA ILE A 185 4.97 -3.66 -15.91
C ILE A 185 4.15 -3.82 -14.63
N HIS A 186 4.47 -3.03 -13.61
CA HIS A 186 3.73 -3.08 -12.34
C HIS A 186 2.27 -2.70 -12.57
N ASP A 187 1.35 -3.60 -12.19
CA ASP A 187 -0.10 -3.37 -12.24
C ASP A 187 -0.69 -3.24 -10.83
N SER A 188 -1.51 -2.21 -10.65
CA SER A 188 -2.12 -1.90 -9.35
C SER A 188 -3.29 -2.82 -8.99
N GLY A 189 -3.97 -3.40 -9.99
CA GLY A 189 -5.02 -4.38 -9.77
C GLY A 189 -4.43 -5.73 -9.36
N ALA A 190 -3.44 -6.22 -10.12
CA ALA A 190 -2.66 -7.41 -9.80
C ALA A 190 -2.01 -7.29 -8.42
N GLN A 191 -1.49 -6.11 -8.05
CA GLN A 191 -0.96 -5.87 -6.71
C GLN A 191 -2.01 -6.05 -5.61
N GLN A 192 -3.25 -5.58 -5.80
CA GLN A 192 -4.32 -5.74 -4.81
C GLN A 192 -4.69 -7.22 -4.63
N VAL A 193 -4.82 -7.95 -5.73
CA VAL A 193 -5.07 -9.41 -5.70
C VAL A 193 -3.94 -10.11 -4.95
N ALA A 194 -2.69 -9.84 -5.33
CA ALA A 194 -1.52 -10.46 -4.72
C ALA A 194 -1.44 -10.16 -3.21
N ASP A 195 -1.70 -8.92 -2.78
CA ASP A 195 -1.67 -8.53 -1.36
C ASP A 195 -2.72 -9.28 -0.52
N ILE A 196 -3.95 -9.41 -1.03
CA ILE A 196 -5.02 -10.15 -0.33
C ILE A 196 -4.69 -11.64 -0.28
N ARG A 197 -4.25 -12.20 -1.40
CA ARG A 197 -3.91 -13.63 -1.47
C ARG A 197 -2.72 -13.98 -0.59
N ALA A 198 -1.68 -13.14 -0.54
CA ALA A 198 -0.56 -13.37 0.38
C ALA A 198 -1.04 -13.44 1.84
N GLN A 199 -1.99 -12.58 2.25
CA GLN A 199 -2.57 -12.64 3.59
C GLN A 199 -3.34 -13.95 3.84
N GLN A 200 -4.13 -14.40 2.87
CA GLN A 200 -4.88 -15.66 2.98
C GLN A 200 -3.94 -16.87 3.07
N VAL A 201 -2.94 -16.94 2.18
CA VAL A 201 -1.90 -17.98 2.18
C VAL A 201 -1.15 -18.01 3.52
N ALA A 202 -0.79 -16.85 4.07
CA ALA A 202 -0.12 -16.75 5.37
C ALA A 202 -1.02 -17.16 6.56
N GLN A 203 -2.34 -16.91 6.47
CA GLN A 203 -3.30 -17.35 7.49
C GLN A 203 -3.49 -18.86 7.47
N LEU A 204 -3.53 -19.45 6.27
CA LEU A 204 -3.65 -20.89 6.07
C LEU A 204 -2.32 -21.62 6.34
N LYS A 205 -1.20 -20.89 6.40
CA LYS A 205 0.16 -21.45 6.50
C LYS A 205 0.44 -22.49 5.39
N MET A 206 -0.04 -22.20 4.19
CA MET A 206 0.08 -23.09 3.01
C MET A 206 1.05 -22.50 1.99
N GLN A 207 1.69 -23.35 1.18
CA GLN A 207 2.56 -22.93 0.06
C GLN A 207 1.96 -23.32 -1.31
N SER A 208 0.65 -23.58 -1.36
CA SER A 208 -0.05 -24.04 -2.56
C SER A 208 -1.12 -23.05 -3.02
N HIS A 209 -1.55 -23.20 -4.28
CA HIS A 209 -2.66 -22.47 -4.91
C HIS A 209 -4.01 -22.86 -4.31
N TYR A 210 -4.21 -22.60 -3.03
CA TYR A 210 -5.44 -22.95 -2.30
C TYR A 210 -5.82 -24.41 -2.53
N THR A 211 -4.84 -25.30 -2.55
CA THR A 211 -5.06 -26.74 -2.67
C THR A 211 -4.54 -27.37 -1.40
N ASP A 212 -5.41 -28.02 -0.66
CA ASP A 212 -5.02 -28.73 0.55
C ASP A 212 -3.90 -29.73 0.21
N PRO A 213 -2.73 -29.63 0.86
CA PRO A 213 -1.57 -30.42 0.48
C PRO A 213 -1.72 -31.90 0.86
N GLU A 214 -2.59 -32.24 1.81
CA GLU A 214 -2.85 -33.62 2.24
C GLU A 214 -3.87 -34.30 1.33
N THR A 215 -4.89 -33.56 0.88
CA THR A 215 -6.02 -34.12 0.15
C THR A 215 -6.02 -33.80 -1.35
N GLY A 216 -5.19 -32.86 -1.80
CA GLY A 216 -5.18 -32.36 -3.18
C GLY A 216 -6.45 -31.61 -3.58
N LYS A 217 -7.35 -31.32 -2.63
CA LYS A 217 -8.63 -30.65 -2.92
C LYS A 217 -8.49 -29.14 -2.87
N ILE A 218 -9.18 -28.45 -3.77
CA ILE A 218 -9.29 -27.00 -3.76
C ILE A 218 -9.98 -26.55 -2.46
N VAL A 219 -9.35 -25.63 -1.75
CA VAL A 219 -9.87 -24.94 -0.57
C VAL A 219 -10.95 -23.95 -1.03
N THR A 220 -12.18 -24.26 -0.63
CA THR A 220 -13.36 -23.42 -0.90
C THR A 220 -13.62 -22.48 0.26
N TYR A 221 -14.25 -21.34 -0.02
CA TYR A 221 -14.59 -20.37 1.02
C TYR A 221 -15.58 -20.97 2.05
N PRO A 222 -15.32 -20.87 3.37
CA PRO A 222 -16.25 -21.36 4.37
C PRO A 222 -17.53 -20.50 4.38
N ASN A 223 -18.69 -21.15 4.44
CA ASN A 223 -20.03 -20.55 4.56
C ASN A 223 -20.60 -19.80 3.34
N SER A 224 -20.11 -20.01 2.11
CA SER A 224 -20.89 -19.65 0.92
C SER A 224 -21.80 -20.82 0.51
N SER A 225 -23.06 -20.53 0.18
CA SER A 225 -24.02 -21.52 -0.34
C SER A 225 -23.54 -22.20 -1.63
N SER A 226 -22.59 -21.57 -2.31
CA SER A 226 -21.91 -22.05 -3.49
C SER A 226 -20.43 -22.29 -3.17
N LYS A 227 -19.90 -23.47 -3.47
CA LYS A 227 -18.53 -23.91 -3.19
C LYS A 227 -17.49 -23.16 -4.05
N MET A 228 -17.40 -21.85 -3.90
CA MET A 228 -16.50 -21.02 -4.69
C MET A 228 -15.04 -21.23 -4.23
N PRO A 229 -14.10 -21.51 -5.15
CA PRO A 229 -12.68 -21.53 -4.83
C PRO A 229 -12.22 -20.20 -4.23
N MET A 230 -11.35 -20.24 -3.22
CA MET A 230 -10.86 -19.03 -2.57
C MET A 230 -10.18 -18.05 -3.53
N PHE A 231 -9.49 -18.55 -4.55
CA PHE A 231 -8.82 -17.70 -5.54
C PHE A 231 -9.81 -16.86 -6.37
N ASN A 232 -10.94 -17.42 -6.83
CA ASN A 232 -11.99 -16.70 -7.58
C ASN A 232 -12.69 -15.65 -6.71
N LYS A 233 -12.83 -15.91 -5.40
CA LYS A 233 -13.51 -14.98 -4.50
C LYS A 233 -12.82 -13.62 -4.43
N VAL A 234 -11.49 -13.58 -4.32
CA VAL A 234 -10.74 -12.33 -4.18
C VAL A 234 -10.98 -11.43 -5.39
N GLU A 235 -10.94 -11.99 -6.59
CA GLU A 235 -11.11 -11.25 -7.83
C GLU A 235 -12.57 -10.81 -8.01
N THR A 236 -13.52 -11.65 -7.62
CA THR A 236 -14.95 -11.32 -7.58
C THR A 236 -15.23 -10.14 -6.66
N ASP A 237 -14.73 -10.20 -5.42
CA ASP A 237 -14.93 -9.15 -4.41
C ASP A 237 -14.29 -7.81 -4.85
N LEU A 238 -13.22 -7.86 -5.63
CA LEU A 238 -12.55 -6.69 -6.18
C LEU A 238 -13.21 -6.15 -7.46
N GLY A 239 -14.08 -6.96 -8.09
CA GLY A 239 -14.79 -6.65 -9.33
C GLY A 239 -13.94 -6.85 -10.58
N PHE A 240 -13.05 -7.85 -10.60
CA PHE A 240 -12.19 -8.18 -11.74
C PHE A 240 -12.70 -9.34 -12.61
N LEU A 241 -13.63 -10.16 -12.10
CA LEU A 241 -14.23 -11.28 -12.84
C LEU A 241 -15.62 -10.90 -13.38
N ASN A 242 -15.85 -11.24 -14.65
CA ASN A 242 -17.16 -11.15 -15.30
C ASN A 242 -18.04 -12.38 -15.00
N ASP A 243 -17.41 -13.55 -14.79
CA ASP A 243 -18.06 -14.78 -14.34
C ASP A 243 -17.20 -15.44 -13.24
N PRO A 244 -17.69 -15.50 -11.99
CA PRO A 244 -16.93 -16.07 -10.87
C PRO A 244 -16.97 -17.60 -10.81
N TRP A 245 -17.77 -18.27 -11.66
CA TRP A 245 -18.03 -19.71 -11.63
C TRP A 245 -17.25 -20.52 -12.64
N ASP A 246 -16.61 -19.87 -13.62
CA ASP A 246 -15.66 -20.56 -14.48
C ASP A 246 -14.40 -20.88 -13.64
N ASN A 247 -14.01 -22.15 -13.57
CA ASN A 247 -12.91 -22.65 -12.74
C ASN A 247 -11.52 -22.25 -13.29
N SER A 248 -11.44 -21.16 -14.04
CA SER A 248 -10.17 -20.59 -14.45
C SER A 248 -9.79 -19.48 -13.48
N MET A 249 -8.62 -19.62 -12.84
CA MET A 249 -7.88 -18.42 -12.43
C MET A 249 -7.85 -17.50 -13.65
N LEU A 250 -8.19 -16.22 -13.48
CA LEU A 250 -8.26 -15.16 -14.52
C LEU A 250 -7.88 -15.67 -15.92
N THR A 251 -8.78 -15.61 -16.89
CA THR A 251 -8.54 -16.06 -18.28
C THR A 251 -7.25 -15.53 -18.93
N HIS A 252 -6.58 -14.55 -18.32
CA HIS A 252 -5.33 -13.93 -18.74
C HIS A 252 -4.29 -13.74 -17.62
N SER A 253 -4.34 -14.47 -16.49
CA SER A 253 -3.31 -14.38 -15.44
C SER A 253 -2.95 -15.71 -14.81
N ASP A 254 -1.70 -15.81 -14.39
CA ASP A 254 -1.17 -16.92 -13.59
C ASP A 254 -0.69 -16.42 -12.22
N GLU A 255 -0.55 -17.36 -11.30
CA GLU A 255 -0.05 -17.12 -9.95
C GLU A 255 1.16 -18.01 -9.65
N SER A 256 2.18 -17.45 -9.01
CA SER A 256 3.25 -18.22 -8.37
C SER A 256 3.26 -17.93 -6.88
N ILE A 257 3.42 -18.98 -6.07
CA ILE A 257 3.49 -18.88 -4.60
C ILE A 257 4.85 -19.38 -4.14
N THR A 258 5.48 -18.63 -3.22
CA THR A 258 6.70 -19.06 -2.55
C THR A 258 6.76 -18.45 -1.15
N GLN A 259 7.87 -18.65 -0.43
CA GLN A 259 8.08 -18.05 0.87
C GLN A 259 9.53 -17.63 1.09
N PHE A 260 9.71 -16.59 1.90
CA PHE A 260 10.96 -16.31 2.59
C PHE A 260 10.91 -16.93 3.99
N GLY A 261 11.90 -17.75 4.32
CA GLY A 261 12.06 -18.32 5.66
C GLY A 261 12.52 -17.27 6.68
N ARG A 262 13.35 -17.73 7.63
CA ARG A 262 13.82 -16.91 8.77
C ARG A 262 14.73 -15.76 8.35
N LEU A 263 15.32 -15.83 7.16
CA LEU A 263 16.29 -14.85 6.61
C LEU A 263 17.55 -14.68 7.47
N THR A 264 17.81 -15.59 8.41
CA THR A 264 18.94 -15.50 9.34
C THR A 264 20.09 -16.39 8.91
N ASN A 265 21.32 -16.01 9.29
CA ASN A 265 22.49 -16.88 9.24
C ASN A 265 22.56 -17.78 10.49
N GLU A 266 23.63 -18.58 10.60
CA GLU A 266 23.92 -19.46 11.74
C GLU A 266 24.00 -18.72 13.09
N HIS A 267 24.28 -17.42 13.08
CA HIS A 267 24.31 -16.55 14.28
C HIS A 267 22.98 -15.84 14.56
N ASN A 268 21.90 -16.28 13.93
CA ASN A 268 20.55 -15.70 14.03
C ASN A 268 20.48 -14.20 13.64
N LYS A 269 21.39 -13.75 12.76
CA LYS A 269 21.42 -12.38 12.22
C LYS A 269 20.90 -12.36 10.79
N ILE A 270 20.16 -11.31 10.45
CA ILE A 270 19.70 -11.09 9.08
C ILE A 270 20.74 -10.21 8.38
N THR A 271 21.52 -10.80 7.50
CA THR A 271 22.60 -10.14 6.77
C THR A 271 22.24 -10.08 5.29
N LYS A 272 23.08 -9.45 4.46
CA LYS A 272 22.86 -9.51 3.01
C LYS A 272 23.03 -10.94 2.49
N ASP A 273 24.03 -11.65 3.00
CA ASP A 273 24.37 -12.99 2.55
C ASP A 273 23.29 -13.99 2.96
N SER A 274 22.73 -13.87 4.17
CA SER A 274 21.59 -14.71 4.56
C SER A 274 20.38 -14.45 3.67
N ILE A 275 20.10 -13.20 3.30
CA ILE A 275 19.01 -12.88 2.36
C ILE A 275 19.27 -13.53 0.99
N GLN A 276 20.48 -13.42 0.44
CA GLN A 276 20.81 -14.01 -0.87
C GLN A 276 20.72 -15.54 -0.84
N ASN A 277 21.24 -16.19 0.19
CA ASN A 277 21.16 -17.66 0.33
C ASN A 277 19.70 -18.16 0.31
N TYR A 278 18.76 -17.40 0.91
CA TYR A 278 17.33 -17.74 0.85
C TYR A 278 16.69 -17.45 -0.50
N LEU A 279 17.18 -16.44 -1.24
CA LEU A 279 16.75 -16.21 -2.61
C LEU A 279 17.21 -17.38 -3.50
N ASP A 280 18.48 -17.74 -3.45
CA ASP A 280 19.08 -18.81 -4.27
C ASP A 280 18.37 -20.16 -4.06
N SER A 281 18.19 -20.56 -2.79
CA SER A 281 17.61 -21.86 -2.42
C SER A 281 16.08 -21.93 -2.54
N GLY A 282 15.40 -20.79 -2.63
CA GLY A 282 13.94 -20.73 -2.62
C GLY A 282 13.37 -20.04 -3.85
N ALA A 283 13.32 -18.71 -3.80
CA ALA A 283 12.56 -17.93 -4.77
C ALA A 283 13.21 -17.86 -6.16
N GLU A 284 14.54 -17.85 -6.25
CA GLU A 284 15.27 -17.95 -7.52
C GLU A 284 15.22 -19.37 -8.09
N GLY A 285 15.13 -20.38 -7.20
CA GLY A 285 14.89 -21.79 -7.54
C GLY A 285 13.67 -22.01 -8.44
N MET A 286 12.63 -21.18 -8.33
CA MET A 286 11.46 -21.19 -9.23
C MET A 286 11.80 -20.92 -10.71
N ILE A 287 13.00 -20.40 -11.02
CA ILE A 287 13.46 -20.16 -12.38
C ILE A 287 14.66 -21.04 -12.73
N THR A 288 15.58 -21.24 -11.79
CA THR A 288 16.83 -21.99 -12.01
C THR A 288 16.65 -23.49 -11.87
N PHE A 289 15.81 -23.95 -10.94
CA PHE A 289 15.69 -25.37 -10.56
C PHE A 289 14.23 -25.83 -10.37
N ASP A 290 13.32 -25.35 -11.22
CA ASP A 290 11.87 -25.58 -11.11
C ASP A 290 11.39 -26.96 -11.61
N GLY A 291 12.26 -27.98 -11.54
CA GLY A 291 11.97 -29.31 -12.07
C GLY A 291 10.79 -29.99 -11.35
N ALA A 292 10.66 -29.77 -10.04
CA ALA A 292 9.59 -30.34 -9.22
C ALA A 292 8.19 -29.86 -9.64
N SER A 293 8.09 -28.67 -10.24
CA SER A 293 6.83 -28.11 -10.76
C SER A 293 6.74 -28.20 -12.29
N ASN A 294 7.53 -29.08 -12.92
CA ASN A 294 7.61 -29.22 -14.38
C ASN A 294 7.86 -27.89 -15.11
N ASN A 295 8.72 -27.05 -14.51
CA ASN A 295 9.01 -25.68 -14.94
C ASN A 295 7.79 -24.77 -15.03
N GLY A 296 6.71 -25.04 -14.28
CA GLY A 296 5.49 -24.24 -14.28
C GLY A 296 5.75 -22.78 -13.88
N HIS A 297 6.44 -22.57 -12.76
CA HIS A 297 6.79 -21.22 -12.30
C HIS A 297 7.75 -20.55 -13.28
N LYS A 298 8.75 -21.27 -13.79
CA LYS A 298 9.69 -20.72 -14.78
C LYS A 298 8.97 -20.26 -16.04
N LYS A 299 8.09 -21.09 -16.61
CA LYS A 299 7.29 -20.77 -17.81
C LYS A 299 6.42 -19.54 -17.58
N GLN A 300 5.80 -19.43 -16.41
CA GLN A 300 5.01 -18.28 -16.03
C GLN A 300 5.87 -17.00 -15.89
N LEU A 301 6.89 -17.03 -15.03
CA LEU A 301 7.69 -15.85 -14.67
C LEU A 301 8.50 -15.30 -15.85
N LEU A 302 8.87 -16.17 -16.79
CA LEU A 302 9.57 -15.82 -18.02
C LEU A 302 8.64 -15.75 -19.25
N SER A 303 7.32 -15.80 -19.07
CA SER A 303 6.39 -15.74 -20.20
C SER A 303 6.46 -14.39 -20.92
N SER A 304 6.51 -14.43 -22.25
CA SER A 304 6.40 -13.25 -23.11
C SER A 304 4.97 -12.71 -23.21
N SER A 305 3.96 -13.53 -22.92
CA SER A 305 2.57 -13.10 -22.90
C SER A 305 2.16 -12.47 -21.57
N LEU A 306 2.85 -12.76 -20.47
CA LEU A 306 2.56 -12.22 -19.14
C LEU A 306 3.51 -11.08 -18.80
N VAL A 307 3.08 -9.86 -19.10
CA VAL A 307 3.92 -8.66 -18.98
C VAL A 307 3.53 -7.76 -17.81
N TYR A 308 2.35 -7.94 -17.23
CA TYR A 308 1.91 -7.18 -16.05
C TYR A 308 2.11 -8.01 -14.79
N TYR A 309 2.44 -7.35 -13.66
CA TYR A 309 2.63 -8.08 -12.41
C TYR A 309 2.17 -7.34 -11.16
N GLY A 310 1.82 -8.14 -10.14
CA GLY A 310 1.61 -7.74 -8.76
C GLY A 310 2.39 -8.64 -7.81
N PHE A 311 2.93 -8.09 -6.72
CA PHE A 311 3.78 -8.84 -5.79
C PHE A 311 3.34 -8.62 -4.35
N GLY A 312 2.58 -9.57 -3.82
CA GLY A 312 2.04 -9.56 -2.46
C GLY A 312 2.97 -10.25 -1.47
N MET A 313 2.98 -9.76 -0.23
CA MET A 313 3.71 -10.40 0.86
C MET A 313 2.91 -10.33 2.16
N ALA A 314 2.94 -11.41 2.92
CA ALA A 314 2.40 -11.42 4.28
C ALA A 314 3.29 -12.24 5.21
N THR A 315 3.60 -11.67 6.37
CA THR A 315 4.43 -12.32 7.39
C THR A 315 3.56 -12.88 8.51
N THR A 316 3.84 -14.10 8.93
CA THR A 316 3.22 -14.76 10.08
C THR A 316 4.28 -15.44 10.94
N LYS A 317 3.85 -16.02 12.07
CA LYS A 317 4.67 -16.88 12.90
C LYS A 317 4.44 -18.35 12.55
N ASP A 318 5.51 -19.11 12.37
CA ASP A 318 5.42 -20.57 12.23
C ASP A 318 5.16 -21.25 13.58
N GLN A 319 5.32 -22.57 13.63
CA GLN A 319 5.07 -23.36 14.84
C GLN A 319 6.11 -23.09 15.94
N ASP A 320 7.32 -22.69 15.55
CA ASP A 320 8.44 -22.40 16.43
C ASP A 320 8.46 -20.92 16.89
N GLY A 321 7.51 -20.11 16.40
CA GLY A 321 7.42 -18.68 16.69
C GLY A 321 8.38 -17.83 15.86
N ASP A 322 8.99 -18.39 14.83
CA ASP A 322 9.84 -17.70 13.89
C ASP A 322 9.02 -16.96 12.81
N ASN A 323 9.59 -15.89 12.25
CA ASN A 323 8.91 -15.16 11.18
C ASN A 323 9.08 -15.90 9.85
N VAL A 324 7.96 -16.13 9.17
CA VAL A 324 7.92 -16.63 7.79
C VAL A 324 7.10 -15.66 6.95
N THR A 325 7.60 -15.32 5.76
CA THR A 325 6.91 -14.42 4.83
C THR A 325 6.47 -15.18 3.60
N TYR A 326 5.16 -15.24 3.39
CA TYR A 326 4.56 -15.81 2.19
C TYR A 326 4.51 -14.77 1.08
N ILE A 327 4.76 -15.22 -0.14
CA ILE A 327 4.87 -14.40 -1.33
C ILE A 327 3.88 -14.92 -2.35
N VAL A 328 3.12 -14.00 -2.94
CA VAL A 328 2.25 -14.28 -4.07
C VAL A 328 2.63 -13.35 -5.20
N ILE A 329 2.93 -13.92 -6.36
CA ILE A 329 3.20 -13.19 -7.59
C ILE A 329 2.03 -13.44 -8.54
N ILE A 330 1.34 -12.38 -8.91
CA ILE A 330 0.31 -12.41 -9.96
C ILE A 330 0.96 -11.87 -11.23
N SER A 331 0.88 -12.60 -12.33
CA SER A 331 1.38 -12.17 -13.63
C SER A 331 0.27 -12.27 -14.67
N SER A 332 0.03 -11.21 -15.45
CA SER A 332 -1.09 -11.16 -16.39
C SER A 332 -0.70 -10.61 -17.77
N ALA A 333 -1.47 -11.00 -18.79
CA ALA A 333 -1.28 -10.52 -20.16
C ALA A 333 -1.80 -9.10 -20.40
N ALA A 334 -2.75 -8.65 -19.57
CA ALA A 334 -3.31 -7.31 -19.58
C ALA A 334 -3.41 -6.74 -18.16
N PRO A 335 -3.47 -5.40 -17.97
CA PRO A 335 -3.74 -4.81 -16.67
C PRO A 335 -5.08 -5.30 -16.12
N LEU A 336 -5.17 -5.56 -14.81
CA LEU A 336 -6.46 -5.91 -14.22
C LEU A 336 -7.34 -4.66 -14.09
N THR A 337 -8.37 -4.59 -14.94
CA THR A 337 -9.37 -3.53 -14.94
C THR A 337 -10.62 -3.98 -14.24
N LYS A 338 -11.20 -3.12 -13.39
CA LYS A 338 -12.51 -3.40 -12.80
C LYS A 338 -13.57 -3.41 -13.87
N THR A 339 -14.42 -4.41 -13.89
CA THR A 339 -15.61 -4.40 -14.72
C THR A 339 -16.56 -3.34 -14.18
N ASN A 340 -16.97 -2.38 -15.02
CA ASN A 340 -18.04 -1.48 -14.60
C ASN A 340 -19.34 -2.29 -14.61
N ALA A 341 -20.12 -2.19 -13.53
CA ALA A 341 -21.42 -2.86 -13.45
C ALA A 341 -22.38 -2.48 -14.59
N SER A 342 -22.14 -1.36 -15.27
CA SER A 342 -22.89 -0.93 -16.47
C SER A 342 -22.61 -1.77 -17.72
N ASP A 343 -21.43 -2.38 -17.82
CA ASP A 343 -20.99 -3.10 -19.03
C ASP A 343 -21.54 -4.54 -19.06
N ILE A 344 -22.02 -5.03 -17.92
CA ILE A 344 -22.62 -6.36 -17.76
C ILE A 344 -24.09 -6.38 -18.22
N SER A 345 -24.77 -5.23 -18.18
CA SER A 345 -26.19 -5.11 -18.55
C SER A 345 -26.46 -5.09 -20.07
N SER A 346 -25.45 -4.89 -20.92
CA SER A 346 -25.65 -4.74 -22.37
C SER A 346 -25.34 -5.99 -23.20
N ASN A 347 -24.88 -7.09 -22.59
CA ASN A 347 -24.51 -8.32 -23.31
C ASN A 347 -25.31 -9.58 -22.92
N SER A 348 -26.34 -9.47 -22.07
CA SER A 348 -27.13 -10.65 -21.63
C SER A 348 -28.38 -10.94 -22.49
N THR A 349 -28.46 -10.42 -23.72
CA THR A 349 -29.58 -10.70 -24.63
C THR A 349 -29.06 -11.09 -26.01
N SER A 350 -28.64 -12.34 -26.16
CA SER A 350 -28.93 -13.20 -27.32
C SER A 350 -28.17 -14.52 -27.19
N SER A 351 -28.72 -15.47 -26.43
CA SER A 351 -28.50 -16.90 -26.70
C SER A 351 -29.87 -17.50 -27.00
N THR A 352 -30.28 -17.36 -28.26
CA THR A 352 -31.44 -18.07 -28.81
C THR A 352 -31.19 -19.56 -28.65
N THR A 353 -31.99 -20.20 -27.81
CA THR A 353 -32.10 -21.65 -27.69
C THR A 353 -32.48 -22.23 -29.05
N THR A 354 -31.49 -22.75 -29.78
CA THR A 354 -31.73 -23.62 -30.93
C THR A 354 -31.71 -25.04 -30.38
N ALA A 355 -32.84 -25.73 -30.50
CA ALA A 355 -33.00 -27.11 -30.05
C ALA A 355 -31.92 -28.01 -30.68
N VAL A 356 -31.24 -28.79 -29.84
CA VAL A 356 -30.22 -29.75 -30.23
C VAL A 356 -30.90 -31.05 -30.68
N ASP A 357 -30.56 -31.48 -31.89
CA ASP A 357 -30.84 -32.80 -32.46
C ASP A 357 -30.16 -33.90 -31.62
N PRO A 358 -30.90 -34.92 -31.12
CA PRO A 358 -30.35 -35.95 -30.25
C PRO A 358 -29.39 -36.95 -30.93
N ASN A 359 -29.05 -36.80 -32.21
CA ASN A 359 -28.20 -37.75 -32.94
C ASN A 359 -26.83 -37.22 -33.43
N ALA A 360 -26.33 -36.10 -32.91
CA ALA A 360 -25.00 -35.62 -33.26
C ALA A 360 -23.88 -36.33 -32.45
N ILE A 361 -23.11 -37.18 -33.13
CA ILE A 361 -21.92 -37.88 -32.63
C ILE A 361 -20.83 -36.87 -32.21
N PRO A 362 -20.27 -36.95 -30.98
CA PRO A 362 -19.25 -36.01 -30.54
C PRO A 362 -17.88 -36.28 -31.20
N ARG A 363 -17.28 -35.21 -31.76
CA ARG A 363 -15.87 -35.16 -32.16
C ARG A 363 -14.98 -35.04 -30.93
N SER A 364 -13.87 -35.78 -30.92
CA SER A 364 -12.90 -35.85 -29.82
C SER A 364 -12.26 -34.49 -29.52
N GLN A 365 -12.19 -34.17 -28.23
CA GLN A 365 -11.23 -33.23 -27.67
C GLN A 365 -10.10 -34.06 -27.06
N ASP A 366 -8.90 -33.92 -27.62
CA ASP A 366 -7.69 -34.50 -27.06
C ASP A 366 -7.25 -33.70 -25.82
N ASP A 367 -7.32 -34.39 -24.68
CA ASP A 367 -6.37 -34.45 -23.56
C ASP A 367 -5.64 -33.18 -23.08
N LYS A 368 -6.12 -32.65 -21.95
CA LYS A 368 -5.26 -32.08 -20.90
C LYS A 368 -5.39 -32.93 -19.64
N ASN A 369 -4.52 -33.93 -19.52
CA ASN A 369 -4.38 -34.73 -18.30
C ASN A 369 -3.57 -33.95 -17.24
N TYR A 370 -4.27 -33.47 -16.21
CA TYR A 370 -3.69 -33.06 -14.94
C TYR A 370 -3.67 -34.28 -14.02
N VAL A 371 -2.55 -35.00 -14.00
CA VAL A 371 -2.37 -36.15 -13.10
C VAL A 371 -1.73 -35.65 -11.81
N GLY A 372 -2.49 -35.67 -10.73
CA GLY A 372 -1.96 -35.55 -9.37
C GLY A 372 -1.13 -36.79 -9.03
N SER A 373 0.15 -36.60 -8.73
CA SER A 373 1.03 -37.68 -8.29
C SER A 373 0.93 -37.87 -6.77
N SER A 374 0.10 -38.82 -6.34
CA SER A 374 0.18 -39.43 -5.02
C SER A 374 0.78 -40.83 -5.16
N ALA A 375 2.12 -40.94 -5.13
CA ALA A 375 2.83 -42.20 -4.85
C ALA A 375 4.35 -41.99 -4.87
N GLN A 376 4.98 -41.84 -3.70
CA GLN A 376 6.39 -42.23 -3.50
C GLN A 376 6.51 -42.91 -2.13
N LYS A 377 6.19 -44.19 -2.10
CA LYS A 377 6.77 -45.17 -1.18
C LYS A 377 7.23 -46.35 -2.02
N ALA A 378 8.41 -46.87 -1.68
CA ALA A 378 9.17 -47.93 -2.34
C ALA A 378 10.01 -47.44 -3.53
N ASP A 379 11.26 -47.08 -3.24
CA ASP A 379 12.44 -47.60 -3.93
C ASP A 379 13.72 -46.98 -3.33
N GLN A 380 14.24 -47.62 -2.28
CA GLN A 380 15.68 -47.60 -2.00
C GLN A 380 16.16 -49.05 -2.03
N ALA A 381 16.55 -49.46 -3.24
CA ALA A 381 17.40 -50.60 -3.52
C ALA A 381 18.69 -50.48 -2.69
N LYS A 382 19.12 -51.53 -2.00
CA LYS A 382 20.09 -52.50 -2.52
C LYS A 382 21.28 -51.81 -3.22
N GLU A 383 22.20 -51.30 -2.42
CA GLU A 383 23.62 -51.20 -2.78
C GLU A 383 24.45 -51.00 -1.50
N ALA A 384 24.86 -52.09 -0.87
CA ALA A 384 26.01 -52.16 0.05
C ALA A 384 26.28 -53.63 0.42
N GLN A 385 26.86 -54.40 -0.50
CA GLN A 385 27.76 -55.49 -0.13
C GLN A 385 29.17 -54.95 -0.28
N LEU A 386 29.93 -54.80 0.81
CA LEU A 386 31.31 -55.28 0.95
C LEU A 386 31.89 -54.90 2.33
N VAL A 387 32.64 -55.85 2.89
CA VAL A 387 33.56 -55.78 4.06
C VAL A 387 32.84 -55.64 5.43
N THR A 388 32.95 -56.52 6.43
CA THR A 388 34.12 -57.27 6.91
C THR A 388 33.65 -58.40 7.83
N THR A 389 34.15 -59.63 7.62
CA THR A 389 34.17 -60.68 8.65
C THR A 389 35.53 -60.58 9.35
N GLN A 390 35.56 -60.29 10.65
CA GLN A 390 36.61 -60.75 11.56
C GLN A 390 36.19 -60.55 13.03
N GLN A 391 36.34 -61.65 13.78
CA GLN A 391 36.12 -61.92 15.21
C GLN A 391 34.72 -62.39 15.61
#